data_AF-A0A9E0DHF0-F1
#
_entry.id   AF-A0A9E0DHF0-F1
#
_cell.length_a   1.000
_cell.length_b   1.000
_cell.length_c   1.000
_cell.angle_alpha   90.00
_cell.angle_beta   90.00
_cell.angle_gamma   90.00
#
_symmetry.space_group_name_H-M   'P 1'
#
loop_
_entity.id
_entity.type
_entity.pdbx_description
1 polymer ?
#
loop_
_entity_poly.entity_id
_entity_poly.type
_entity_poly.pdbx_seq_one_letter_code
_entity_poly.pdbx_strand_id
1 'polypeptide(L)'
;MEIRWHLNELMVAYRKATGEPLLAVHLAKSAGLAPSTIHYMTHQFPVRIELRSVGLLLAFFSQALGPLTTQDLIEFVNQPEE
;
A
#
# COMPACT_ATOMS: atom_id res chain seq x y z
N MET A 1 -0.63 5.30 18.69
CA MET A 1 0.13 5.16 17.44
C MET A 1 -0.82 4.70 16.34
N GLU A 2 -1.04 5.53 15.34
CA GLU A 2 -1.93 5.27 14.20
C GLU A 2 -1.09 4.88 12.98
N ILE A 3 -1.63 4.00 12.12
CA ILE A 3 -0.99 3.59 10.87
C ILE A 3 -1.56 4.40 9.73
N ARG A 4 -0.71 5.13 9.00
CA ARG A 4 -1.04 5.75 7.73
C ARG A 4 -0.47 4.94 6.57
N TRP A 5 -1.29 4.72 5.55
CA TRP A 5 -0.93 3.94 4.36
C TRP A 5 -0.56 4.87 3.19
N HIS A 6 0.60 4.63 2.58
CA HIS A 6 1.07 5.34 1.37
C HIS A 6 0.70 4.62 0.07
N LEU A 7 -0.32 3.74 0.12
CA LEU A 7 -0.68 2.90 -1.01
C LEU A 7 -1.05 3.70 -2.26
N ASN A 8 -1.79 4.80 -2.10
CA ASN A 8 -2.16 5.66 -3.23
C ASN A 8 -0.94 6.32 -3.89
N GLU A 9 0.06 6.72 -3.10
CA GLU A 9 1.30 7.31 -3.61
C GLU A 9 2.11 6.29 -4.42
N LEU A 10 2.21 5.05 -3.92
CA LEU A 10 2.83 3.95 -4.66
C LEU A 10 2.07 3.60 -5.94
N MET A 11 0.73 3.65 -5.95
CA MET A 11 -0.07 3.45 -7.15
C MET A 11 0.19 4.52 -8.21
N VAL A 12 0.31 5.79 -7.79
CA VAL A 12 0.63 6.90 -8.69
C VAL A 12 2.04 6.76 -9.25
N ALA A 13 3.03 6.41 -8.40
CA ALA A 13 4.40 6.16 -8.82
C ALA A 13 4.48 5.01 -9.83
N TYR A 14 3.80 3.89 -9.54
CA TYR A 14 3.74 2.74 -10.45
C TYR A 14 3.21 3.13 -11.82
N ARG A 15 2.08 3.84 -11.89
CA ARG A 15 1.49 4.29 -13.16
C ARG A 15 2.44 5.21 -13.92
N LYS A 16 3.19 6.08 -13.24
CA LYS A 16 4.20 6.94 -13.89
C LYS A 16 5.36 6.12 -14.47
N ALA A 17 5.78 5.06 -13.80
CA ALA A 17 6.89 4.21 -14.23
C ALA A 17 6.50 3.27 -15.38
N THR A 18 5.31 2.67 -15.34
CA THR A 18 4.89 1.64 -16.29
C THR A 18 3.99 2.15 -17.41
N GLY A 19 3.35 3.31 -17.23
CA GLY A 19 2.28 3.79 -18.11
C GLY A 19 0.96 3.01 -17.99
N GLU A 20 0.92 1.95 -17.17
CA GLU A 20 -0.24 1.06 -17.06
C GLU A 20 -1.21 1.51 -15.95
N PRO A 21 -2.53 1.39 -16.18
CA PRO A 21 -3.51 1.63 -15.14
C PRO A 21 -3.47 0.52 -14.08
N LEU A 22 -3.30 0.89 -12.81
CA LEU A 22 -3.34 -0.03 -11.70
C LEU A 22 -4.69 0.04 -10.99
N LEU A 23 -5.48 -1.04 -11.10
CA LEU A 23 -6.78 -1.15 -10.45
C LEU A 23 -6.66 -1.81 -9.07
N ALA A 24 -7.55 -1.43 -8.14
CA ALA A 24 -7.60 -2.01 -6.79
C ALA A 24 -7.72 -3.54 -6.79
N VAL A 25 -8.42 -4.12 -7.77
CA VAL A 25 -8.56 -5.57 -7.92
C VAL A 25 -7.23 -6.29 -8.21
N HIS A 26 -6.29 -5.63 -8.92
CA HIS A 26 -4.97 -6.19 -9.20
C HIS A 26 -4.16 -6.33 -7.90
N LEU A 27 -4.19 -5.28 -7.06
CA LEU A 27 -3.54 -5.25 -5.76
C LEU A 27 -4.18 -6.22 -4.76
N ALA A 28 -5.52 -6.28 -4.76
CA ALA A 28 -6.27 -7.22 -3.92
C ALA A 28 -5.83 -8.66 -4.21
N LYS A 29 -5.76 -9.02 -5.51
CA LYS A 29 -5.33 -10.35 -5.95
C LYS A 29 -3.86 -10.62 -5.61
N SER A 30 -2.95 -9.66 -5.83
CA SER A 30 -1.51 -9.87 -5.57
C SER A 30 -1.19 -10.01 -4.09
N ALA A 31 -1.91 -9.30 -3.23
CA ALA A 31 -1.68 -9.28 -1.78
C ALA A 31 -2.55 -10.26 -0.97
N GLY A 32 -3.48 -10.97 -1.64
CA GLY A 32 -4.45 -11.84 -0.97
C GLY A 32 -5.42 -11.07 -0.08
N LEU A 33 -5.79 -9.85 -0.46
CA LEU A 33 -6.66 -8.95 0.30
C LEU A 33 -8.02 -8.80 -0.37
N ALA A 34 -9.03 -8.38 0.39
CA ALA A 34 -10.30 -7.98 -0.17
C ALA A 34 -10.15 -6.63 -0.93
N PRO A 35 -10.91 -6.39 -2.02
CA PRO A 35 -10.90 -5.10 -2.70
C PRO A 35 -11.27 -3.93 -1.78
N SER A 36 -12.15 -4.15 -0.80
CA SER A 36 -12.50 -3.16 0.22
C SER A 36 -11.32 -2.77 1.10
N THR A 37 -10.44 -3.73 1.45
CA THR A 37 -9.20 -3.45 2.18
C THR A 37 -8.30 -2.50 1.40
N ILE A 38 -8.10 -2.76 0.10
CA ILE A 38 -7.33 -1.87 -0.78
C ILE A 38 -7.96 -0.48 -0.82
N HIS A 39 -9.29 -0.40 -0.97
CA HIS A 39 -10.00 0.87 -0.93
C HIS A 39 -9.76 1.64 0.38
N TYR A 40 -9.80 0.98 1.54
CA TYR A 40 -9.50 1.63 2.82
C TYR A 40 -8.05 2.14 2.88
N MET A 41 -7.10 1.34 2.43
CA MET A 41 -5.69 1.72 2.39
C MET A 41 -5.43 2.93 1.47
N THR A 42 -6.06 3.01 0.30
CA THR A 42 -5.85 4.15 -0.62
C THR A 42 -6.45 5.44 -0.10
N HIS A 43 -7.45 5.38 0.78
CA HIS A 43 -8.07 6.54 1.42
C HIS A 43 -7.50 6.82 2.81
N GLN A 44 -6.36 6.22 3.17
CA GLN A 44 -5.68 6.39 4.45
C GLN A 44 -6.54 6.05 5.67
N PHE A 45 -7.55 5.20 5.52
CA PHE A 45 -8.28 4.68 6.66
C PHE A 45 -7.41 3.66 7.42
N PRO A 46 -7.47 3.63 8.76
CA PRO A 46 -6.72 2.68 9.54
C PRO A 46 -7.28 1.26 9.30
N VAL A 47 -6.47 0.41 8.65
CA VAL A 47 -6.79 -1.00 8.44
C VAL A 47 -5.68 -1.89 8.95
N ARG A 48 -6.05 -3.03 9.53
CA ARG A 48 -5.11 -4.07 9.95
C ARG A 48 -5.05 -5.14 8.88
N ILE A 49 -3.85 -5.48 8.43
CA ILE A 49 -3.59 -6.57 7.49
C ILE A 49 -2.42 -7.43 8.01
N GLU A 50 -2.31 -8.65 7.49
CA GLU A 50 -1.19 -9.52 7.82
C GLU A 50 0.14 -8.98 7.26
N LEU A 51 1.23 -9.21 7.98
CA LEU A 51 2.58 -8.85 7.52
C LEU A 51 2.93 -9.50 6.16
N ARG A 52 2.37 -10.70 5.88
CA ARG A 52 2.50 -11.35 4.57
C ARG A 52 1.94 -10.49 3.45
N SER A 53 0.76 -9.90 3.63
CA SER A 53 0.14 -9.02 2.63
C SER A 53 0.95 -7.73 2.43
N VAL A 54 1.55 -7.18 3.50
CA VAL A 54 2.51 -6.07 3.40
C VAL A 54 3.68 -6.44 2.50
N GLY A 55 4.30 -7.60 2.74
CA GLY A 55 5.41 -8.11 1.93
C GLY A 55 5.03 -8.32 0.46
N LEU A 56 3.83 -8.83 0.18
CA LEU A 56 3.32 -9.03 -1.18
C LEU A 56 3.07 -7.71 -1.91
N LEU A 57 2.54 -6.70 -1.23
CA LEU A 57 2.37 -5.36 -1.81
C LEU A 57 3.72 -4.73 -2.15
N LEU A 58 4.67 -4.77 -1.21
CA LEU A 58 6.02 -4.26 -1.44
C LEU A 58 6.69 -4.99 -2.61
N ALA A 59 6.58 -6.31 -2.67
CA ALA A 59 7.12 -7.11 -3.78
C ALA A 59 6.46 -6.77 -5.12
N PHE A 60 5.15 -6.55 -5.14
CA PHE A 60 4.42 -6.13 -6.34
C PHE A 60 4.96 -4.80 -6.88
N PHE A 61 5.03 -3.77 -6.04
CA PHE A 61 5.52 -2.45 -6.46
C PHE A 61 7.02 -2.44 -6.78
N SER A 62 7.80 -3.26 -6.08
CA SER A 62 9.26 -3.32 -6.29
C SER A 62 9.67 -3.81 -7.68
N GLN A 63 8.78 -4.53 -8.39
CA GLN A 63 9.01 -4.95 -9.77
C GLN A 63 9.18 -3.76 -10.73
N ALA A 64 8.50 -2.64 -10.45
CA ALA A 64 8.51 -1.46 -11.31
C ALA A 64 9.26 -0.26 -10.69
N LEU A 65 9.28 -0.15 -9.36
CA LEU A 65 9.81 1.04 -8.66
C LEU A 65 11.20 0.82 -8.06
N GLY A 66 11.76 -0.38 -8.18
CA GLY A 66 12.99 -0.77 -7.49
C GLY A 66 12.73 -1.21 -6.04
N PRO A 67 13.77 -1.53 -5.26
CA PRO A 67 13.60 -2.08 -3.91
C PRO A 67 12.84 -1.13 -2.98
N LEU A 68 11.72 -1.60 -2.42
CA LEU A 68 10.92 -0.86 -1.43
C LEU A 68 11.00 -1.50 -0.04
N THR A 69 10.81 -0.67 0.97
CA THR A 69 10.80 -1.03 2.39
C THR A 69 9.42 -0.77 3.00
N THR A 70 9.19 -1.25 4.22
CA THR A 70 7.92 -1.02 4.92
C THR A 70 7.61 0.46 5.12
N GLN A 71 8.62 1.32 5.27
CA GLN A 71 8.45 2.77 5.43
C GLN A 71 7.88 3.44 4.16
N ASP A 72 8.10 2.84 2.99
CA ASP A 72 7.54 3.34 1.72
C ASP A 72 6.04 3.03 1.59
N LEU A 73 5.51 2.09 2.39
CA LEU A 73 4.11 1.69 2.37
C LEU A 73 3.34 2.15 3.61
N ILE A 74 4.02 2.27 4.76
CA ILE A 74 3.43 2.50 6.08
C ILE A 74 4.21 3.57 6.84
N GLU A 75 3.49 4.58 7.32
CA GLU A 75 3.95 5.56 8.31
C GLU A 75 3.25 5.31 9.66
N PHE A 76 4.03 5.35 10.75
CA PHE A 76 3.50 5.33 12.11
C PHE A 76 3.37 6.75 12.63
N VAL A 77 2.13 7.24 12.72
CA VAL A 77 1.84 8.57 13.25
C VAL A 77 1.65 8.46 14.75
N ASN A 78 2.51 9.14 15.51
CA ASN A 78 2.27 9.36 16.93
C ASN A 78 1.14 10.39 17.05
N GLN A 79 0.03 9.97 17.67
CA GLN A 79 -0.98 10.94 18.08
C GLN A 79 -0.36 11.78 19.22
N PRO A 80 -0.46 13.11 19.19
CA PRO A 80 0.02 13.93 20.29
C PRO A 80 -0.67 13.46 21.57
N GLU A 81 0.11 13.26 22.63
CA GLU A 81 -0.42 13.07 23.99
C GLU A 81 -1.21 14.34 24.33
N GLU A 82 -2.54 14.22 24.44
CA GLU A 82 -3.40 15.28 25.00
C GLU A 82 -3.09 15.54 26.47
#